data_AF-A0A7S3S5Y6-F1
#
_entry.id   AF-A0A7S3S5Y6-F1
#
_cell.length_a   1.000
_cell.length_b   1.000
_cell.length_c   1.000
_cell.angle_alpha   90.00
_cell.angle_beta   90.00
_cell.angle_gamma   90.00
#
_symmetry.space_group_name_H-M   'P 1'
#
loop_
_entity.id
_entity.type
_entity.pdbx_description
1 polymer ?
#
loop_
_entity_poly.entity_id
_entity_poly.type
_entity_poly.pdbx_seq_one_letter_code
_entity_poly.pdbx_strand_id
1 'polypeptide(L)'
;VPFCGEALLAHVRYGTDSENSIDRCHPVTRESNWMTRNLILAGNFNITNNEDLFSSLVKLGQHPRELSDTIMLLEKVGHFVDKENNDLYVKYSASGHDPQT
;
A
#
# COMPACT_ATOMS: atom_id res chain seq x y z
N VAL A 1 -1.63 14.08 27.67
CA VAL A 1 -1.62 13.45 26.33
C VAL A 1 -0.39 13.97 25.62
N PRO A 2 0.65 13.16 25.34
CA PRO A 2 1.73 13.64 24.48
C PRO A 2 1.12 13.89 23.10
N PHE A 3 1.59 14.94 22.44
CA PHE A 3 1.00 15.62 21.28
C PHE A 3 0.28 14.72 20.25
N CYS A 4 -0.90 15.15 19.81
CA CYS A 4 -1.61 14.60 18.66
C CYS A 4 -1.40 15.54 17.46
N GLY A 5 -1.24 14.98 16.26
CA GLY A 5 -1.15 15.72 15.00
C GLY A 5 -1.89 14.96 13.90
N GLU A 6 -2.48 15.69 12.97
CA GLU A 6 -3.21 15.13 11.84
C GLU A 6 -2.45 15.38 10.53
N ALA A 7 -2.48 14.39 9.64
CA ALA A 7 -1.99 14.51 8.27
C ALA A 7 -3.13 14.14 7.32
N LEU A 8 -3.43 15.03 6.38
CA LEU A 8 -4.52 14.89 5.42
C LEU A 8 -3.93 14.78 4.01
N LEU A 9 -4.47 13.86 3.20
CA LEU A 9 -4.04 13.63 1.81
C LEU A 9 -5.24 13.73 0.87
N ALA A 10 -5.10 14.56 -0.16
CA ALA A 10 -6.06 14.69 -1.25
C ALA A 10 -5.33 14.64 -2.60
N HIS A 11 -6.02 14.18 -3.65
CA HIS A 11 -5.46 14.06 -4.99
C HIS A 11 -6.45 14.50 -6.05
N VAL A 12 -5.98 15.30 -7.01
CA VAL A 12 -6.76 15.71 -8.19
C VAL A 12 -6.28 14.88 -9.38
N ARG A 13 -7.19 14.14 -10.03
CA ARG A 13 -6.88 13.26 -11.16
C ARG A 13 -7.37 13.87 -12.47
N TYR A 14 -6.50 13.91 -13.47
CA TYR A 14 -6.87 14.20 -14.86
C TYR A 14 -7.17 12.87 -15.58
N GLY A 15 -8.42 12.64 -15.97
CA GLY A 15 -8.83 11.42 -16.67
C GLY A 15 -8.73 11.61 -18.18
N THR A 16 -7.79 10.92 -18.83
CA THR A 16 -7.61 11.01 -20.30
C THR A 16 -8.47 10.03 -21.08
N ASP A 17 -8.68 8.78 -20.62
CA ASP A 17 -9.38 7.75 -21.42
C ASP A 17 -10.11 6.66 -20.61
N SER A 18 -10.36 6.87 -19.31
CA SER A 18 -11.15 5.98 -18.47
C SER A 18 -12.38 6.73 -17.97
N GLU A 19 -13.53 6.06 -17.89
CA GLU A 19 -14.72 6.57 -17.20
C GLU A 19 -14.34 7.37 -15.95
N ASN A 20 -14.85 8.60 -15.84
CA ASN A 20 -14.69 9.44 -14.65
C ASN A 20 -15.56 8.87 -13.52
N SER A 21 -15.19 7.68 -13.03
CA SER A 21 -15.85 7.03 -11.91
C SER A 21 -15.14 7.37 -10.61
N ILE A 22 -15.93 7.43 -9.53
CA ILE A 22 -15.43 7.68 -8.18
C ILE A 22 -14.44 6.58 -7.75
N ASP A 23 -14.64 5.35 -8.20
CA ASP A 23 -13.78 4.20 -7.88
C ASP A 23 -12.35 4.34 -8.44
N ARG A 24 -12.14 5.23 -9.41
CA ARG A 24 -10.82 5.53 -9.99
C ARG A 24 -10.15 6.75 -9.35
N CYS A 25 -10.81 7.41 -8.38
CA CYS A 25 -10.23 8.54 -7.67
C CYS A 25 -9.18 8.06 -6.67
N HIS A 26 -8.08 8.80 -6.60
CA HIS A 26 -7.11 8.67 -5.52
C HIS A 26 -7.54 9.54 -4.33
N PRO A 27 -7.09 9.24 -3.10
CA PRO A 27 -6.13 8.20 -2.75
C PRO A 27 -6.72 6.79 -2.73
N VAL A 28 -5.90 5.81 -3.14
CA VAL A 28 -6.22 4.39 -2.92
C VAL A 28 -5.74 3.96 -1.53
N THR A 29 -6.48 3.06 -0.91
CA THR A 29 -6.18 2.58 0.44
C THR A 29 -5.98 1.06 0.46
N ARG A 30 -5.07 0.60 1.32
CA ARG A 30 -4.90 -0.79 1.71
C ARG A 30 -5.08 -0.87 3.21
N GLU A 31 -6.20 -1.45 3.62
CA GLU A 31 -6.61 -1.49 5.02
C GLU A 31 -6.23 -2.81 5.68
N SER A 32 -5.84 -2.71 6.95
CA SER A 32 -5.46 -3.84 7.78
C SER A 32 -5.89 -3.60 9.22
N ASN A 33 -6.25 -4.67 9.91
CA ASN A 33 -6.51 -4.63 11.36
C ASN A 33 -5.24 -4.33 12.17
N TRP A 34 -4.06 -4.37 11.55
CA TRP A 34 -2.79 -4.03 12.18
C TRP A 34 -2.43 -2.59 11.79
N MET A 35 -2.32 -1.69 12.77
CA MET A 35 -2.13 -0.26 12.52
C MET A 35 -0.92 0.01 11.61
N THR A 36 0.19 -0.71 11.81
CA THR A 36 1.43 -0.57 11.05
C THR A 36 1.39 -1.09 9.61
N ARG A 37 0.27 -1.69 9.17
CA ARG A 37 0.09 -2.27 7.83
C ARG A 37 -0.95 -1.54 6.98
N ASN A 38 -1.53 -0.46 7.52
CA ASN A 38 -2.42 0.41 6.76
C ASN A 38 -1.61 1.32 5.84
N LEU A 39 -2.04 1.47 4.59
CA LEU A 39 -1.39 2.35 3.62
C LEU A 39 -2.42 3.17 2.85
N ILE A 40 -2.03 4.42 2.56
CA ILE A 40 -2.76 5.34 1.70
C ILE A 40 -1.78 5.81 0.62
N LEU A 41 -2.18 5.77 -0.65
CA LEU A 41 -1.33 6.18 -1.76
C LEU A 41 -2.10 7.08 -2.73
N ALA A 42 -1.48 8.21 -3.08
CA ALA A 42 -1.90 9.07 -4.17
C ALA A 42 -0.74 9.23 -5.15
N GLY A 43 -0.97 8.87 -6.42
CA GLY A 43 0.06 8.89 -7.45
C GLY A 43 -0.22 9.87 -8.59
N ASN A 44 0.78 10.69 -8.93
CA ASN A 44 0.83 11.48 -10.16
C ASN A 44 1.99 10.97 -11.04
N PHE A 45 1.81 9.77 -11.57
CA PHE A 45 2.80 9.09 -12.38
C PHE A 45 2.11 8.16 -13.39
N ASN A 46 2.87 7.74 -14.39
CA ASN A 46 2.49 6.68 -15.31
C ASN A 46 3.58 5.60 -15.24
N ILE A 47 3.20 4.37 -14.95
CA ILE A 47 4.12 3.25 -14.84
C ILE A 47 4.20 2.56 -16.19
N THR A 48 5.41 2.54 -16.77
CA THR A 48 5.63 2.00 -18.12
C THR A 48 5.91 0.50 -18.14
N ASN A 49 6.11 -0.13 -16.98
CA ASN A 49 6.48 -1.54 -16.83
C ASN A 49 5.53 -2.32 -15.90
N ASN A 50 4.23 -2.04 -16.00
CA ASN A 50 3.21 -2.69 -15.15
C ASN A 50 3.19 -4.22 -15.26
N GLU A 51 3.43 -4.77 -16.45
CA GLU A 51 3.47 -6.23 -16.65
C GLU A 51 4.60 -6.89 -15.86
N ASP A 52 5.78 -6.26 -15.83
CA ASP A 52 6.92 -6.74 -15.04
C ASP A 52 6.62 -6.66 -13.54
N LEU A 53 5.99 -5.56 -13.09
CA LEU A 53 5.56 -5.42 -11.71
C LEU A 53 4.57 -6.51 -11.32
N PHE A 54 3.57 -6.76 -12.18
CA PHE A 54 2.59 -7.81 -11.98
C PHE A 54 3.24 -9.19 -11.89
N SER A 55 4.10 -9.53 -12.86
CA SER A 55 4.85 -10.78 -12.84
C SER A 55 5.70 -10.93 -11.58
N SER A 56 6.33 -9.85 -11.11
CA SER A 56 7.14 -9.87 -9.89
C SER A 56 6.31 -10.16 -8.64
N LEU A 57 5.11 -9.60 -8.53
CA LEU A 57 4.19 -9.86 -7.41
C LEU A 57 3.66 -11.29 -7.45
N VAL A 58 3.28 -11.79 -8.63
CA VAL A 58 2.83 -13.18 -8.78
C VAL A 58 3.93 -14.17 -8.42
N LYS A 59 5.18 -13.92 -8.79
CA LYS A 59 6.34 -14.74 -8.39
C LYS A 59 6.56 -14.76 -6.87
N LEU A 60 6.17 -13.69 -6.17
CA LEU A 60 6.17 -13.62 -4.71
C LEU A 60 4.95 -14.30 -4.06
N GLY A 61 4.04 -14.87 -4.87
CA GLY A 61 2.82 -15.52 -4.41
C GLY A 61 1.63 -14.59 -4.19
N GLN A 62 1.71 -13.33 -4.63
CA GLN A 62 0.60 -12.39 -4.56
C GLN A 62 -0.36 -12.58 -5.74
N HIS A 63 -1.64 -12.23 -5.54
CA HIS A 63 -2.66 -12.24 -6.58
C HIS A 63 -3.29 -10.84 -6.71
N PRO A 64 -2.64 -9.91 -7.44
CA PRO A 64 -3.15 -8.55 -7.62
C PRO A 64 -4.52 -8.58 -8.31
N ARG A 65 -5.50 -7.88 -7.74
CA ARG A 65 -6.89 -7.87 -8.25
C ARG A 65 -7.11 -6.95 -9.45
N GLU A 66 -6.25 -5.95 -9.61
CA GLU A 66 -6.37 -4.93 -10.66
C GLU A 66 -4.99 -4.56 -11.21
N LEU A 67 -4.92 -4.31 -12.52
CA LEU A 67 -3.70 -3.90 -13.25
C LEU A 67 -3.47 -2.38 -13.27
N SER A 68 -4.12 -1.63 -12.38
CA SER A 68 -3.93 -0.19 -12.25
C SER A 68 -2.56 0.14 -11.66
N ASP A 69 -1.80 1.04 -12.28
CA ASP A 69 -0.47 1.50 -11.88
C ASP A 69 -0.37 1.73 -10.36
N THR A 70 -1.30 2.51 -9.82
CA THR A 70 -1.32 2.91 -8.42
C THR A 70 -1.58 1.72 -7.50
N ILE A 71 -2.46 0.79 -7.90
CA ILE A 71 -2.76 -0.42 -7.12
C ILE A 71 -1.57 -1.37 -7.15
N MET A 72 -0.95 -1.56 -8.31
CA MET A 72 0.25 -2.38 -8.44
C MET A 72 1.39 -1.87 -7.56
N LEU A 73 1.57 -0.55 -7.50
CA LEU A 73 2.55 0.05 -6.62
C LEU A 73 2.17 -0.11 -5.14
N LEU A 74 0.90 0.12 -4.79
CA LEU A 74 0.39 -0.05 -3.42
C LEU A 74 0.61 -1.47 -2.91
N GLU A 75 0.31 -2.48 -3.72
CA GLU A 75 0.52 -3.90 -3.37
C GLU A 75 1.99 -4.23 -3.19
N LYS A 76 2.86 -3.69 -4.06
CA LYS A 76 4.31 -3.92 -3.96
C LYS A 76 4.90 -3.29 -2.70
N VAL A 77 4.55 -2.04 -2.41
CA VAL A 77 4.96 -1.38 -1.17
C VAL A 77 4.38 -2.12 0.04
N GLY A 78 3.11 -2.48 -0.02
CA GLY A 78 2.41 -3.25 1.02
C GLY A 78 3.09 -4.57 1.35
N HIS A 79 3.53 -5.32 0.34
CA HIS A 79 4.27 -6.57 0.53
C HIS A 79 5.55 -6.37 1.37
N PHE A 80 6.35 -5.36 1.05
CA PHE A 80 7.60 -5.10 1.78
C PHE A 80 7.34 -4.54 3.19
N VAL A 81 6.33 -3.69 3.35
CA VAL A 81 5.89 -3.19 4.67
C VAL A 81 5.42 -4.34 5.56
N ASP A 82 4.66 -5.29 5.02
CA ASP A 82 4.21 -6.46 5.77
C ASP A 82 5.37 -7.37 6.17
N LYS A 83 6.33 -7.57 5.26
CA LYS A 83 7.53 -8.37 5.53
C LYS A 83 8.35 -7.77 6.67
N GLU A 84 8.67 -6.48 6.58
CA GLU A 84 9.47 -5.80 7.61
C GLU A 84 8.74 -5.78 8.96
N ASN A 85 7.42 -5.50 8.96
CA ASN A 85 6.61 -5.58 10.17
C ASN A 85 6.67 -6.96 10.82
N ASN A 86 6.62 -8.03 10.01
CA ASN A 86 6.74 -9.39 10.51
C ASN A 86 8.14 -9.69 11.07
N ASP A 87 9.18 -9.27 10.37
CA ASP A 87 10.58 -9.47 10.79
C ASP A 87 10.85 -8.76 12.13
N LEU A 88 10.35 -7.53 12.30
CA LEU A 88 10.40 -6.81 13.57
C LEU A 88 9.59 -7.52 14.67
N TYR A 89 8.36 -7.94 14.36
CA TYR A 89 7.51 -8.66 15.31
C TYR A 89 8.23 -9.91 15.85
N VAL A 90 8.79 -10.74 14.96
CA VAL A 90 9.53 -11.97 15.34
C VAL A 90 10.75 -11.63 16.19
N LYS A 91 11.54 -10.63 15.78
CA LYS A 91 12.75 -10.19 16.50
C LYS A 91 12.45 -9.75 17.94
N TYR A 92 11.42 -8.90 18.12
CA TYR A 92 11.08 -8.36 19.43
C TYR A 92 10.36 -9.38 20.32
N SER A 93 9.51 -10.24 19.74
CA SER A 93 8.88 -11.35 20.45
C SER A 93 9.92 -12.33 20.99
N ALA A 94 10.95 -12.66 20.19
CA ALA A 94 12.07 -13.50 20.62
C ALA A 94 12.91 -12.84 21.73
N SER A 95 12.92 -11.50 21.79
CA SER A 95 13.59 -10.71 22.83
C SER A 95 12.71 -10.48 24.07
N GLY A 96 11.54 -11.13 24.15
CA GLY A 96 10.62 -11.05 25.31
C GLY A 96 9.83 -9.74 25.42
N HIS A 97 9.70 -8.97 24.33
CA HIS A 97 8.89 -7.76 24.31
C HIS A 97 7.44 -8.11 23.94
N ASP A 98 6.49 -7.47 24.62
CA ASP A 98 5.08 -7.60 24.26
C ASP A 98 4.77 -6.87 22.94
N PRO A 99 3.84 -7.38 22.11
CA PRO A 99 3.40 -6.70 20.92
C PRO A 99 2.76 -5.35 21.27
N GLN A 100 3.34 -4.26 20.76
CA GLN A 100 2.69 -2.95 20.80
C GLN A 100 1.91 -2.78 19.51
N THR A 101 0.60 -2.76 19.61
CA THR A 101 -0.30 -2.48 18.48
C THR A 101 -0.30 -1.02 18.14
#